data_AF-A0A0K1FBY1-F1
#
_entry.id   AF-A0A0K1FBY1-F1
#
_cell.length_a   1.000
_cell.length_b   1.000
_cell.length_c   1.000
_cell.angle_alpha   90.00
_cell.angle_beta   90.00
_cell.angle_gamma   90.00
#
_symmetry.space_group_name_H-M   'P 1'
#
loop_
_entity.id
_entity.type
_entity.pdbx_description
1 polymer ?
#
loop_
_entity_poly.entity_id
_entity_poly.type
_entity_poly.pdbx_seq_one_letter_code
_entity_poly.pdbx_strand_id
1 'polypeptide(L)'
;MTSNPTLPDLAARAAAFTADRDWGRFHDPKSLILALTGEVGELAELFQWAAPSGEGVSATRAGEEMADVLIYLLHLANALDIDLGAAVTAKMDANDARFAVADVMSSAPHKT
;
A
#
# COMPACT_ATOMS: atom_id res chain seq x y z
N MET A 1 -2.50 22.98 -14.57
CA MET A 1 -2.30 22.24 -13.30
C MET A 1 -2.77 20.83 -13.56
N THR A 2 -1.86 19.85 -13.56
CA THR A 2 -2.25 18.43 -13.63
C THR A 2 -2.69 18.01 -12.23
N SER A 3 -3.93 17.57 -12.08
CA SER A 3 -4.42 16.98 -10.83
C SER A 3 -3.60 15.74 -10.46
N ASN A 4 -3.45 15.46 -9.17
CA ASN A 4 -2.80 14.24 -8.71
C ASN A 4 -3.59 13.00 -9.17
N PRO A 5 -2.92 11.89 -9.52
CA PRO A 5 -3.58 10.67 -9.96
C PRO A 5 -4.40 10.03 -8.83
N THR A 6 -5.55 9.47 -9.17
CA THR A 6 -6.38 8.68 -8.26
C THR A 6 -5.90 7.22 -8.19
N LEU A 7 -6.38 6.43 -7.22
CA LEU A 7 -6.07 4.99 -7.16
C LEU A 7 -6.48 4.25 -8.45
N PRO A 8 -7.67 4.49 -9.04
CA PRO A 8 -8.00 3.95 -10.36
C PRO A 8 -7.00 4.34 -11.46
N ASP A 9 -6.54 5.60 -11.49
CA ASP A 9 -5.54 6.04 -12.49
C ASP A 9 -4.21 5.28 -12.33
N LEU A 10 -3.78 5.07 -11.09
CA LEU A 10 -2.56 4.33 -10.78
C LEU A 10 -2.71 2.83 -11.07
N ALA A 11 -3.84 2.22 -10.74
CA ALA A 11 -4.15 0.83 -11.05
C ALA A 11 -4.14 0.57 -12.57
N ALA A 12 -4.75 1.48 -13.34
CA ALA A 12 -4.76 1.41 -14.79
C ALA A 12 -3.35 1.56 -15.38
N ARG A 13 -2.54 2.49 -14.83
CA ARG A 13 -1.14 2.66 -15.24
C ARG A 13 -0.29 1.42 -14.95
N ALA A 14 -0.49 0.78 -13.79
CA ALA A 14 0.19 -0.45 -13.43
C ALA A 14 -0.21 -1.60 -14.37
N ALA A 15 -1.51 -1.75 -14.66
CA ALA A 15 -2.00 -2.75 -15.62
C ALA A 15 -1.39 -2.56 -17.02
N ALA A 16 -1.36 -1.31 -17.52
CA ALA A 16 -0.74 -0.99 -18.80
C ALA A 16 0.75 -1.34 -18.83
N PHE A 17 1.50 -1.00 -17.77
CA PHE A 17 2.93 -1.32 -17.67
C PHE A 17 3.21 -2.83 -17.78
N THR A 18 2.38 -3.66 -17.13
CA THR A 18 2.45 -5.12 -17.19
C THR A 18 2.08 -5.65 -18.58
N ALA A 19 1.01 -5.12 -19.18
CA ALA A 19 0.52 -5.54 -20.49
C ALA A 19 1.53 -5.24 -21.60
N ASP A 20 2.14 -4.05 -21.59
CA ASP A 20 3.14 -3.60 -22.56
C ASP A 20 4.39 -4.50 -22.61
N ARG A 21 4.62 -5.30 -21.55
CA ARG A 21 5.79 -6.18 -21.40
C ARG A 21 5.45 -7.67 -21.51
N ASP A 22 4.19 -8.03 -21.74
CA ASP A 22 3.70 -9.42 -21.63
C ASP A 22 4.04 -10.07 -20.27
N TRP A 23 4.09 -9.27 -19.20
CA TRP A 23 4.44 -9.75 -17.86
C TRP A 23 3.26 -10.35 -17.11
N GLY A 24 2.05 -10.27 -17.67
CA GLY A 24 0.84 -10.83 -17.08
C GLY A 24 0.97 -12.33 -16.73
N ARG A 25 1.81 -13.07 -17.45
CA ARG A 25 2.11 -14.49 -17.18
C ARG A 25 2.84 -14.77 -15.86
N PHE A 26 3.52 -13.77 -15.29
CA PHE A 26 4.28 -13.87 -14.04
C PHE A 26 3.54 -13.22 -12.85
N HIS A 27 2.39 -12.58 -13.13
CA HIS A 27 1.60 -11.82 -12.17
C HIS A 27 0.43 -12.66 -11.62
N ASP A 28 0.68 -13.92 -11.26
CA ASP A 28 -0.30 -14.67 -10.49
C ASP A 28 -0.38 -14.12 -9.04
N PRO A 29 -1.54 -14.21 -8.36
CA PRO A 29 -1.69 -13.62 -7.03
C PRO A 29 -0.67 -14.07 -5.99
N LYS A 30 -0.17 -15.32 -6.08
CA LYS A 30 0.85 -15.82 -5.14
C LYS A 30 2.20 -15.15 -5.39
N SER A 31 2.61 -15.00 -6.65
CA SER A 31 3.86 -14.30 -6.98
C SER A 31 3.79 -12.82 -6.59
N LEU A 32 2.65 -12.17 -6.82
CA LEU A 32 2.44 -10.77 -6.47
C LEU A 32 2.48 -10.49 -4.96
N ILE A 33 1.85 -11.33 -4.14
CA ILE A 33 1.91 -11.14 -2.67
C ILE A 33 3.32 -11.38 -2.12
N LEU A 34 4.10 -12.28 -2.75
CA LEU A 34 5.49 -12.50 -2.36
C LEU A 34 6.38 -11.31 -2.74
N ALA A 35 6.20 -10.74 -3.93
CA ALA A 35 6.89 -9.51 -4.33
C ALA A 35 6.53 -8.33 -3.42
N LEU A 36 5.24 -8.13 -3.15
CA LEU A 36 4.76 -7.12 -2.19
C LEU A 36 5.42 -7.28 -0.80
N THR A 37 5.56 -8.52 -0.33
CA THR A 37 6.22 -8.80 0.95
C THR A 37 7.71 -8.43 0.92
N GLY A 38 8.37 -8.62 -0.22
CA GLY A 38 9.74 -8.18 -0.45
C GLY A 38 9.90 -6.67 -0.29
N GLU A 39 9.08 -5.88 -0.99
CA GLU A 39 9.13 -4.41 -0.90
C GLU A 39 8.81 -3.88 0.50
N VAL A 40 7.90 -4.55 1.23
CA VAL A 40 7.66 -4.23 2.65
C VAL A 40 8.92 -4.50 3.49
N GLY A 41 9.68 -5.54 3.14
CA GLY A 41 10.98 -5.84 3.74
C GLY A 41 12.00 -4.73 3.45
N GLU A 42 12.15 -4.31 2.20
CA GLU A 42 13.06 -3.22 1.81
C GLU A 42 12.71 -1.91 2.52
N LEU A 43 11.41 -1.58 2.59
CA LEU A 43 10.92 -0.46 3.41
C LEU A 43 11.33 -0.63 4.88
N ALA A 44 11.13 -1.81 5.47
CA ALA A 44 11.46 -2.06 6.87
C ALA A 44 12.98 -1.97 7.15
N GLU A 45 13.83 -2.36 6.21
CA GLU A 45 15.28 -2.25 6.32
C GLU A 45 15.76 -0.81 6.52
N LEU A 46 15.04 0.17 6.00
CA LEU A 46 15.34 1.59 6.24
C LEU A 46 15.16 2.00 7.70
N PHE A 47 14.26 1.32 8.42
CA PHE A 47 13.90 1.64 9.81
C PHE A 47 14.52 0.70 10.84
N GLN A 48 15.10 -0.43 10.43
CA GLN A 48 15.54 -1.50 11.33
C GLN A 48 16.50 -1.04 12.45
N TRP A 49 17.30 0.02 12.19
CA TRP A 49 18.24 0.62 13.15
C TRP A 49 17.94 2.09 13.46
N ALA A 50 16.78 2.59 13.00
CA ALA A 50 16.40 3.98 13.20
C ALA A 50 15.94 4.22 14.65
N ALA A 51 16.10 5.45 15.13
CA ALA A 51 15.46 5.87 16.38
C ALA A 51 13.92 5.81 16.21
N PRO A 52 13.13 5.65 17.29
CA PRO A 52 11.66 5.65 17.20
C PRO A 52 11.08 6.93 16.58
N SER A 53 11.82 8.03 16.60
CA SER A 53 11.49 9.29 15.93
C SER A 53 11.60 9.24 14.39
N GLY A 54 12.21 8.19 13.83
CA GLY A 54 12.57 8.11 12.42
C GLY A 54 13.81 8.93 12.04
N GLU A 55 14.53 9.48 13.01
CA GLU A 55 15.75 10.24 12.74
C GLU A 55 16.80 9.37 12.04
N GLY A 56 17.38 9.90 10.96
CA GLY A 56 18.35 9.19 10.12
C GLY A 56 17.73 8.41 8.95
N VAL A 57 16.40 8.29 8.87
CA VAL A 57 15.73 7.67 7.72
C VAL A 57 15.67 8.65 6.55
N SER A 58 16.10 8.22 5.37
CA SER A 58 15.97 9.02 4.14
C SER A 58 14.52 9.05 3.68
N ALA A 59 13.90 10.24 3.71
CA ALA A 59 12.53 10.44 3.23
C ALA A 59 12.38 10.09 1.74
N THR A 60 13.41 10.34 0.93
CA THR A 60 13.40 9.98 -0.50
C THR A 60 13.34 8.47 -0.67
N ARG A 61 14.22 7.72 0.00
CA ARG A 61 14.23 6.25 -0.09
C ARG A 61 12.95 5.66 0.48
N ALA A 62 12.49 6.15 1.63
CA ALA A 62 11.23 5.69 2.20
C ALA A 62 10.06 5.93 1.23
N GLY A 63 10.05 7.06 0.50
CA GLY A 63 9.05 7.34 -0.53
C GLY A 63 9.13 6.38 -1.73
N GLU A 64 10.33 5.99 -2.15
CA GLU A 64 10.55 4.98 -3.20
C GLU A 64 10.00 3.61 -2.76
N GLU A 65 10.42 3.09 -1.61
CA GLU A 65 9.95 1.78 -1.13
C GLU A 65 8.44 1.78 -0.85
N MET A 66 7.88 2.89 -0.33
CA MET A 66 6.42 3.04 -0.17
C MET A 66 5.69 3.01 -1.53
N ALA A 67 6.29 3.56 -2.58
CA ALA A 67 5.72 3.52 -3.92
C ALA A 67 5.75 2.10 -4.48
N ASP A 68 6.85 1.36 -4.29
CA ASP A 68 6.96 -0.03 -4.75
C ASP A 68 5.96 -0.95 -4.01
N VAL A 69 5.81 -0.79 -2.70
CA VAL A 69 4.73 -1.43 -1.92
C VAL A 69 3.35 -1.14 -2.52
N LEU A 70 3.06 0.12 -2.85
CA LEU A 70 1.77 0.48 -3.44
C LEU A 70 1.60 -0.12 -4.85
N ILE A 71 2.64 -0.12 -5.67
CA ILE A 71 2.61 -0.66 -7.04
C ILE A 71 2.28 -2.15 -7.02
N TYR A 72 2.95 -2.94 -6.19
CA TYR A 72 2.63 -4.37 -6.09
C TYR A 72 1.26 -4.65 -5.48
N LEU A 73 0.80 -3.81 -4.54
CA LEU A 73 -0.56 -3.90 -4.03
C LEU A 73 -1.60 -3.62 -5.13
N LEU A 74 -1.36 -2.63 -5.99
CA LEU A 74 -2.21 -2.33 -7.14
C LEU A 74 -2.20 -3.48 -8.17
N HIS A 75 -1.03 -4.07 -8.45
CA HIS A 75 -0.95 -5.26 -9.29
C HIS A 75 -1.75 -6.43 -8.71
N LEU A 76 -1.64 -6.68 -7.40
CA LEU A 76 -2.41 -7.72 -6.72
C LEU A 76 -3.91 -7.45 -6.76
N ALA A 77 -4.33 -6.20 -6.54
CA ALA A 77 -5.72 -5.80 -6.64
C ALA A 77 -6.27 -6.04 -8.07
N ASN A 78 -5.53 -5.66 -9.11
CA ASN A 78 -5.89 -5.93 -10.50
C ASN A 78 -5.99 -7.44 -10.79
N ALA A 79 -5.05 -8.25 -10.30
CA ALA A 79 -5.05 -9.69 -10.51
C ALA A 79 -6.22 -10.41 -9.81
N LEU A 80 -6.77 -9.81 -8.75
CA LEU A 80 -7.91 -10.31 -7.97
C LEU A 80 -9.24 -9.62 -8.32
N ASP A 81 -9.25 -8.71 -9.30
CA ASP A 81 -10.42 -7.90 -9.68
C ASP A 81 -11.02 -7.11 -8.50
N ILE A 82 -10.15 -6.47 -7.72
CA ILE A 82 -10.53 -5.67 -6.55
C ILE A 82 -10.43 -4.18 -6.87
N ASP A 83 -11.54 -3.45 -6.70
CA ASP A 83 -11.50 -1.99 -6.59
C ASP A 83 -10.91 -1.60 -5.22
N LEU A 84 -9.60 -1.36 -5.21
CA LEU A 84 -8.86 -1.02 -4.00
C LEU A 84 -9.35 0.30 -3.38
N GLY A 85 -9.77 1.27 -4.21
CA GLY A 85 -10.29 2.54 -3.74
C GLY A 85 -11.59 2.34 -2.95
N ALA A 86 -12.55 1.63 -3.53
CA ALA A 86 -13.80 1.29 -2.87
C ALA A 86 -13.58 0.43 -1.60
N ALA A 87 -12.67 -0.54 -1.65
CA ALA A 87 -12.34 -1.38 -0.50
C ALA A 87 -11.75 -0.57 0.67
N VAL A 88 -10.86 0.38 0.39
CA VAL A 88 -10.30 1.29 1.40
C VAL A 88 -11.40 2.18 1.99
N THR A 89 -12.25 2.80 1.17
CA THR A 89 -13.37 3.63 1.65
C THR A 89 -14.28 2.85 2.58
N ALA A 90 -14.76 1.68 2.15
CA ALA A 90 -15.62 0.83 2.98
C ALA A 90 -14.94 0.42 4.30
N LYS A 91 -13.62 0.17 4.27
CA LYS A 91 -12.86 -0.17 5.47
C LYS A 91 -12.71 1.00 6.43
N MET A 92 -12.54 2.22 5.92
CA MET A 92 -12.49 3.44 6.73
C MET A 92 -13.84 3.70 7.39
N ASP A 93 -14.94 3.64 6.64
CA ASP A 93 -16.30 3.82 7.19
C ASP A 93 -16.59 2.82 8.32
N ALA A 94 -16.18 1.56 8.14
CA ALA A 94 -16.31 0.53 9.17
C ALA A 94 -15.41 0.79 10.40
N ASN A 95 -14.23 1.36 10.22
CA ASN A 95 -13.34 1.73 11.32
C ASN A 95 -13.90 2.94 12.09
N ASP A 96 -14.43 3.95 11.41
CA ASP A 96 -15.05 5.12 12.04
C ASP A 96 -16.26 4.74 12.89
N ALA A 97 -17.08 3.79 12.41
CA ALA A 97 -18.18 3.24 13.19
C ALA A 97 -17.71 2.41 14.40
N ARG A 98 -16.58 1.69 14.28
CA ARG A 98 -16.02 0.84 15.35
C ARG A 98 -15.26 1.63 16.42
N PHE A 99 -14.64 2.74 16.04
CA PHE A 99 -13.78 3.56 16.88
C PHE A 99 -14.27 5.01 16.89
N ALA A 100 -15.55 5.20 17.21
CA ALA A 100 -16.14 6.52 17.26
C ALA A 100 -15.33 7.44 18.18
N VAL A 101 -15.10 8.69 17.77
CA VAL A 101 -14.25 9.67 18.49
C VAL A 101 -14.69 9.84 19.96
N ALA A 102 -15.98 9.68 20.24
CA ALA A 102 -16.54 9.73 21.58
C ALA A 102 -16.05 8.59 22.50
N ASP A 103 -15.64 7.45 21.93
CA ASP A 103 -15.30 6.23 22.67
C ASP A 103 -13.80 5.97 22.77
N VAL A 104 -12.96 6.65 21.97
CA VAL A 104 -11.52 6.30 21.79
C VAL A 104 -10.56 7.46 22.14
N MET A 105 -11.07 8.59 22.61
CA MET A 105 -10.22 9.69 23.09
C MET A 105 -9.67 9.45 24.49
N SER A 106 -8.75 8.48 24.59
CA SER A 106 -7.56 8.44 25.47
C SER A 106 -7.16 6.99 25.73
N SER A 107 -6.35 6.41 24.85
CA SER A 107 -5.42 5.28 25.04
C SER A 107 -5.33 4.50 23.74
N ALA A 108 -4.11 4.30 23.21
CA ALA A 108 -3.91 3.40 22.09
C ALA A 108 -4.52 2.02 22.44
N PRO A 109 -5.36 1.42 21.56
CA PRO A 109 -5.99 0.15 21.87
C PRO A 109 -4.91 -0.91 22.10
N HIS A 110 -4.89 -1.50 23.30
CA HIS A 110 -4.05 -2.64 23.58
C HIS A 110 -4.55 -3.82 22.73
N LYS A 111 -3.70 -4.38 21.87
CA LYS A 111 -3.99 -5.65 21.20
C LYS A 111 -3.96 -6.75 22.26
N THR A 112 -5.12 -7.35 22.56
CA THR A 112 -5.22 -8.67 23.18
C THR A 112 -4.83 -9.77 22.20
#